data_AF-A0A7S4DLN4-F1
#
_entry.id   AF-A0A7S4DLN4-F1
#
_cell.length_a   1.000
_cell.length_b   1.000
_cell.length_c   1.000
_cell.angle_alpha   90.00
_cell.angle_beta   90.00
_cell.angle_gamma   90.00
#
_symmetry.space_group_name_H-M   'P 1'
#
loop_
_entity.id
_entity.type
_entity.pdbx_description
1 polymer ?
#
loop_
_entity_poly.entity_id
_entity_poly.type
_entity_poly.pdbx_seq_one_letter_code
_entity_poly.pdbx_strand_id
1 'polypeptide(L)'
;GLLNSGDPLFAAIRDLNVEQLGPYLQGRAKDIRQRYEEFRANRKDATINDLHSFVKKIPGLTQTYKVLSQHINLAEVVQRATDAPPFRRRWVAERALLEGERRANSIEQMIWEDEPPLQVLRMLCLQSITGDGVPKYEAIKREFIQTYGYEYMFSLANLERMGMLKKKESWGGGDSGGARWNTLKRTLKLTNDAVDVLNPNDIAYVSSGYAPLSVRLVEAAAGAGG
;
A
#
# COMPACT_ATOMS: atom_id res chain seq x y z
N GLY A 1 1.08 -13.26 15.90
CA GLY A 1 0.76 -12.35 17.03
C GLY A 1 -0.63 -11.79 16.86
N LEU A 2 -1.12 -11.04 17.85
CA LEU A 2 -2.30 -10.19 17.68
C LEU A 2 -1.94 -9.03 16.74
N LEU A 3 -2.69 -8.83 15.67
CA LEU A 3 -2.52 -7.69 14.76
C LEU A 3 -3.38 -6.51 15.25
N ASN A 4 -3.10 -6.03 16.46
CA ASN A 4 -3.76 -4.85 17.04
C ASN A 4 -2.83 -4.15 18.03
N SER A 5 -3.29 -3.02 18.58
CA SER A 5 -2.51 -2.18 19.50
C SER A 5 -2.17 -2.85 20.85
N GLY A 6 -2.66 -4.07 21.12
CA GLY A 6 -2.22 -4.87 22.25
C GLY A 6 -0.81 -5.46 22.07
N ASP A 7 -0.29 -5.50 20.84
CA ASP A 7 1.12 -5.79 20.54
C ASP A 7 1.86 -4.45 20.32
N PRO A 8 2.75 -4.03 21.25
CA PRO A 8 3.49 -2.77 21.12
C PRO A 8 4.41 -2.73 19.89
N LEU A 9 4.91 -3.87 19.42
CA LEU A 9 5.74 -3.91 18.22
C LEU A 9 4.86 -3.67 16.99
N PHE A 10 3.69 -4.32 16.90
CA PHE A 10 2.75 -4.09 15.81
C PHE A 10 2.27 -2.63 15.77
N ALA A 11 1.92 -2.06 16.93
CA ALA A 11 1.50 -0.66 17.05
C ALA A 11 2.57 0.32 16.51
N ALA A 12 3.86 -0.01 16.67
CA ALA A 12 4.95 0.84 16.20
C ALA A 12 5.27 0.69 14.70
N ILE A 13 4.91 -0.44 14.08
CA ILE A 13 5.30 -0.75 12.68
C ILE A 13 4.16 -0.69 11.68
N ARG A 14 2.90 -0.82 12.12
CA ARG A 14 1.73 -0.95 11.22
C ARG A 14 1.48 0.27 10.34
N ASP A 15 1.92 1.44 10.79
CA ASP A 15 1.70 2.73 10.14
C ASP A 15 2.97 3.21 9.39
N LEU A 16 4.06 2.41 9.39
CA LEU A 16 5.28 2.69 8.66
C LEU A 16 5.12 2.34 7.17
N ASN A 17 5.84 3.06 6.31
CA ASN A 17 6.00 2.63 4.92
C ASN A 17 6.79 1.30 4.88
N VAL A 18 6.50 0.46 3.89
CA VAL A 18 7.18 -0.84 3.70
C VAL A 18 8.70 -0.72 3.60
N GLU A 19 9.20 0.38 3.03
CA GLU A 19 10.64 0.66 2.91
C GLU A 19 11.32 0.86 4.28
N GLN A 20 10.58 1.34 5.29
CA GLN A 20 11.08 1.55 6.64
C GLN A 20 10.94 0.30 7.52
N LEU A 21 10.03 -0.61 7.18
CA LEU A 21 9.71 -1.79 7.97
C LEU A 21 10.94 -2.68 8.22
N GLY A 22 11.71 -2.98 7.17
CA GLY A 22 12.91 -3.81 7.24
C GLY A 22 13.98 -3.23 8.17
N PRO A 23 14.48 -2.01 7.90
CA PRO A 23 15.46 -1.33 8.75
C PRO A 23 15.01 -1.21 10.22
N TYR A 24 13.73 -0.89 10.45
CA TYR A 24 13.18 -0.78 11.80
C TYR A 24 13.27 -2.12 12.56
N LEU A 25 12.80 -3.21 11.95
CA LEU A 25 12.82 -4.54 12.58
C LEU A 25 14.24 -5.07 12.80
N GLN A 26 15.15 -4.81 11.87
CA GLN A 26 16.58 -5.16 12.02
C GLN A 26 17.25 -4.39 13.16
N GLY A 27 16.96 -3.09 13.29
CA GLY A 27 17.43 -2.28 14.43
C GLY A 27 16.95 -2.86 15.76
N ARG A 28 15.65 -3.19 15.87
CA ARG A 28 15.08 -3.82 17.07
C ARG A 28 15.70 -5.18 17.38
N ALA A 29 16.00 -5.99 16.35
CA ALA A 29 16.68 -7.27 16.53
C ALA A 29 18.10 -7.09 17.08
N LYS A 30 18.83 -6.09 16.57
CA LYS A 30 20.17 -5.75 17.04
C LYS A 30 20.16 -5.29 18.50
N ASP A 31 19.22 -4.42 18.89
CA ASP A 31 19.08 -3.94 20.27
C ASP A 31 18.82 -5.09 21.26
N ILE A 32 17.95 -6.03 20.90
CA ILE A 32 17.66 -7.19 21.76
C ILE A 32 18.89 -8.09 21.89
N ARG A 33 19.62 -8.34 20.79
CA ARG A 33 20.85 -9.14 20.81
C ARG A 33 21.94 -8.48 21.65
N GLN A 34 22.15 -7.18 21.47
CA GLN A 34 23.14 -6.41 22.23
C GLN A 34 22.86 -6.48 23.73
N ARG A 35 21.59 -6.32 24.15
CA ARG A 35 21.21 -6.49 25.57
C ARG A 35 21.59 -7.89 26.08
N TYR A 36 21.30 -8.95 25.32
CA TYR A 36 21.71 -10.31 25.69
C TYR A 36 23.23 -10.47 25.82
N GLU A 37 24.00 -9.88 24.91
CA GLU A 37 25.46 -9.95 24.88
C GLU A 37 26.11 -9.17 26.03
N GLU A 38 25.65 -7.94 26.29
CA GLU A 38 26.09 -7.11 27.43
C GLU A 38 25.88 -7.84 28.75
N PHE A 39 24.72 -8.47 28.94
CA PHE A 39 24.46 -9.28 30.14
C PHE A 39 25.38 -10.51 30.23
N ARG A 40 25.66 -11.17 29.10
CA ARG A 40 26.55 -12.34 29.08
C ARG A 40 28.00 -11.94 29.38
N ALA A 41 28.44 -10.79 28.88
CA ALA A 41 29.77 -10.24 29.11
C ALA A 41 29.96 -9.85 30.59
N ASN A 42 28.98 -9.16 31.18
CA ASN A 42 29.06 -8.66 32.56
C ASN A 42 28.74 -9.71 33.62
N ARG A 43 28.41 -10.96 33.23
CA ARG A 43 28.01 -12.03 34.15
C ARG A 43 29.10 -12.39 35.17
N LYS A 44 30.38 -12.22 34.82
CA LYS A 44 31.50 -12.55 35.71
C LYS A 44 31.65 -11.56 36.87
N ASP A 45 31.20 -10.32 36.67
CA ASP A 45 31.32 -9.22 37.64
C ASP A 45 29.97 -8.86 38.30
N ALA A 46 28.89 -9.58 37.95
CA ALA A 46 27.53 -9.32 38.42
C ALA A 46 27.28 -9.85 39.84
N THR A 47 26.54 -9.10 40.66
CA THR A 47 26.14 -9.56 41.99
C THR A 47 25.00 -10.59 41.92
N ILE A 48 24.75 -11.30 43.02
CA ILE A 48 23.63 -12.27 43.13
C ILE A 48 22.28 -11.57 42.89
N ASN A 49 22.12 -10.33 43.35
CA ASN A 49 20.89 -9.55 43.12
C ASN A 49 20.71 -9.20 41.64
N ASP A 50 21.79 -8.86 40.94
CA ASP A 50 21.78 -8.59 39.50
C ASP A 50 21.37 -9.84 38.72
N LEU A 51 21.93 -11.00 39.08
CA LEU A 51 21.59 -12.30 38.51
C LEU A 51 20.11 -12.66 38.71
N HIS A 52 19.56 -12.46 39.91
CA HIS A 52 18.16 -12.75 40.18
C HIS A 52 17.21 -11.80 39.43
N SER A 53 17.57 -10.52 39.32
CA SER A 53 16.82 -9.54 38.51
C SER A 53 16.78 -9.93 37.03
N PHE A 54 17.87 -10.53 36.53
CA PHE A 54 18.00 -10.97 35.15
C PHE A 54 17.11 -12.19 34.84
N VAL A 55 17.16 -13.22 35.69
CA VAL A 55 16.34 -14.44 35.49
C VAL A 55 14.86 -14.09 35.37
N LYS A 56 14.38 -13.09 36.13
CA LYS A 56 13.01 -12.58 36.02
C LYS A 56 12.68 -11.93 34.67
N LYS A 57 13.67 -11.35 33.97
CA LYS A 57 13.50 -10.68 32.67
C LYS A 57 13.59 -11.63 31.47
N ILE A 58 14.20 -12.81 31.61
CA ILE A 58 14.39 -13.78 30.51
C ILE A 58 13.06 -14.14 29.82
N PRO A 59 11.97 -14.52 30.53
CA PRO A 59 10.73 -14.91 29.86
C PRO A 59 10.16 -13.79 28.99
N GLY A 60 10.21 -12.54 29.47
CA GLY A 60 9.77 -11.37 28.72
C GLY A 60 10.62 -11.10 27.48
N LEU A 61 11.94 -11.26 27.59
CA LEU A 61 12.87 -11.13 26.46
C LEU A 61 12.65 -12.22 25.41
N THR A 62 12.48 -13.47 25.82
CA THR A 62 12.19 -14.60 24.92
C THR A 62 10.86 -14.39 24.20
N GLN A 63 9.83 -13.94 24.90
CA GLN A 63 8.54 -13.63 24.28
C GLN A 63 8.65 -12.47 23.29
N THR A 64 9.39 -11.41 23.63
CA THR A 64 9.64 -10.27 22.73
C THR A 64 10.37 -10.73 21.47
N TYR A 65 11.37 -11.60 21.60
CA TYR A 65 12.10 -12.15 20.46
C TYR A 65 11.20 -13.00 19.56
N LYS A 66 10.32 -13.81 20.15
CA LYS A 66 9.33 -14.61 19.40
C LYS A 66 8.38 -13.72 18.59
N VAL A 67 7.85 -12.67 19.19
CA VAL A 67 6.98 -11.69 18.51
C VAL A 67 7.73 -10.96 17.40
N LEU A 68 8.97 -10.51 17.68
CA LEU A 68 9.82 -9.86 16.68
C LEU A 68 10.11 -10.78 15.49
N SER A 69 10.47 -12.04 15.73
CA SER A 69 10.72 -13.01 14.67
C SER A 69 9.48 -13.24 13.79
N GLN A 70 8.28 -13.26 14.38
CA GLN A 70 7.04 -13.34 13.60
C GLN A 70 6.86 -12.15 12.66
N HIS A 71 7.10 -10.93 13.15
CA HIS A 71 7.00 -9.72 12.34
C HIS A 71 8.09 -9.62 11.27
N ILE A 72 9.32 -10.10 11.55
CA ILE A 72 10.38 -10.21 10.54
C ILE A 72 9.95 -11.14 9.41
N ASN A 73 9.47 -12.34 9.74
CA ASN A 73 9.02 -13.30 8.72
C ASN A 73 7.87 -12.73 7.87
N LEU A 74 6.94 -11.99 8.50
CA LEU A 74 5.85 -11.33 7.77
C LEU A 74 6.38 -10.22 6.85
N ALA A 75 7.31 -9.39 7.34
CA ALA A 75 7.93 -8.34 6.56
C ALA A 75 8.69 -8.90 5.34
N GLU A 76 9.38 -10.03 5.48
CA GLU A 76 10.04 -10.71 4.36
C GLU A 76 9.06 -11.20 3.29
N VAL A 77 7.89 -11.70 3.70
CA VAL A 77 6.82 -12.11 2.77
C VAL A 77 6.26 -10.89 2.03
N VAL A 78 6.00 -9.79 2.74
CA VAL A 78 5.54 -8.53 2.14
C VAL A 78 6.58 -8.01 1.16
N GLN A 79 7.85 -7.93 1.58
CA GLN A 79 8.95 -7.43 0.75
C GLN A 79 9.10 -8.26 -0.52
N ARG A 80 9.08 -9.60 -0.42
CA ARG A 80 9.14 -10.48 -1.60
C ARG A 80 7.98 -10.23 -2.56
N ALA A 81 6.77 -10.01 -2.04
CA ALA A 81 5.60 -9.72 -2.86
C ALA A 81 5.69 -8.35 -3.54
N THR A 82 6.14 -7.31 -2.82
CA THR A 82 6.31 -5.95 -3.36
C THR A 82 7.50 -5.85 -4.31
N ASP A 83 8.49 -6.72 -4.17
CA ASP A 83 9.65 -6.78 -5.05
C ASP A 83 9.42 -7.58 -6.34
N ALA A 84 8.31 -8.33 -6.42
CA ALA A 84 7.99 -9.13 -7.59
C ALA A 84 7.75 -8.25 -8.83
N PRO A 85 8.29 -8.60 -10.01
CA PRO A 85 8.10 -7.81 -11.24
C PRO A 85 6.63 -7.52 -11.60
N PRO A 86 5.68 -8.47 -11.49
CA PRO A 86 4.26 -8.19 -11.76
C PRO A 86 3.68 -7.12 -10.83
N PHE A 87 4.04 -7.15 -9.54
CA PHE A 87 3.63 -6.11 -8.58
C PHE A 87 4.18 -4.74 -9.00
N ARG A 88 5.47 -4.65 -9.31
CA ARG A 88 6.08 -3.37 -9.73
C ARG A 88 5.45 -2.83 -11.02
N ARG A 89 5.22 -3.69 -12.03
CA ARG A 89 4.55 -3.28 -13.28
C ARG A 89 3.17 -2.70 -13.00
N ARG A 90 2.40 -3.36 -12.14
CA ARG A 90 1.06 -2.91 -11.76
C ARG A 90 1.11 -1.60 -10.98
N TRP A 91 2.01 -1.48 -10.00
CA TRP A 91 2.22 -0.25 -9.23
C TRP A 91 2.58 0.95 -10.13
N VAL A 92 3.49 0.76 -11.10
CA VAL A 92 3.84 1.80 -12.09
C VAL A 92 2.63 2.18 -12.97
N ALA A 93 1.73 1.24 -13.26
CA ALA A 93 0.49 1.52 -13.98
C ALA A 93 -0.55 2.25 -13.14
N GLU A 94 -0.77 1.83 -11.89
CA GLU A 94 -1.64 2.50 -10.94
C GLU A 94 -1.20 3.96 -10.72
N ARG A 95 0.11 4.18 -10.51
CA ARG A 95 0.70 5.50 -10.28
C ARG A 95 0.48 6.44 -11.46
N ALA A 96 0.76 5.99 -12.67
CA ALA A 96 0.56 6.79 -13.86
C ALA A 96 -0.90 7.20 -14.07
N LEU A 97 -1.85 6.30 -13.80
CA LEU A 97 -3.28 6.65 -13.85
C LEU A 97 -3.64 7.72 -12.81
N LEU A 98 -3.07 7.66 -11.60
CA LEU A 98 -3.26 8.68 -10.57
C LEU A 98 -2.62 10.02 -10.96
N GLU A 99 -1.47 9.98 -11.62
CA GLU A 99 -0.76 11.13 -12.18
C GLU A 99 -1.44 11.70 -13.45
N GLY A 100 -2.49 11.02 -13.95
CA GLY A 100 -3.31 11.48 -15.08
C GLY A 100 -2.78 11.05 -16.45
N GLU A 101 -1.77 10.18 -16.50
CA GLU A 101 -1.40 9.48 -17.72
C GLU A 101 -2.51 8.50 -18.11
N ARG A 102 -2.72 8.33 -19.41
CA ARG A 102 -3.77 7.48 -19.95
C ARG A 102 -3.14 6.28 -20.64
N ARG A 103 -3.02 5.14 -19.94
CA ARG A 103 -2.54 3.89 -20.55
C ARG A 103 -3.71 2.95 -20.80
N ALA A 104 -4.14 2.84 -22.06
CA ALA A 104 -5.16 1.86 -22.46
C ALA A 104 -4.59 0.44 -22.59
N ASN A 105 -3.31 0.32 -22.95
CA ASN A 105 -2.71 -0.96 -23.32
C ASN A 105 -2.29 -1.83 -22.12
N SER A 106 -2.20 -1.26 -20.91
CA SER A 106 -1.82 -2.04 -19.73
C SER A 106 -2.91 -3.01 -19.28
N ILE A 107 -4.19 -2.70 -19.54
CA ILE A 107 -5.30 -3.56 -19.11
C ILE A 107 -5.47 -4.75 -20.06
N GLU A 108 -5.44 -4.52 -21.38
CA GLU A 108 -5.45 -5.60 -22.39
C GLU A 108 -4.29 -6.58 -22.14
N GLN A 109 -3.09 -6.06 -21.86
CA GLN A 109 -1.94 -6.90 -21.50
C GLN A 109 -2.19 -7.73 -20.23
N MET A 110 -2.80 -7.17 -19.18
CA MET A 110 -3.13 -7.95 -17.97
C MET A 110 -4.12 -9.07 -18.26
N ILE A 111 -5.07 -8.86 -19.19
CA ILE A 111 -6.01 -9.90 -19.62
C ILE A 111 -5.28 -10.99 -20.40
N TRP A 112 -4.36 -10.64 -21.30
CA TRP A 112 -3.54 -11.60 -22.06
C TRP A 112 -2.58 -12.40 -21.18
N GLU A 113 -2.05 -11.79 -20.13
CA GLU A 113 -1.18 -12.44 -19.14
C GLU A 113 -1.98 -13.31 -18.14
N ASP A 114 -3.32 -13.38 -18.26
CA ASP A 114 -4.22 -14.09 -17.34
C ASP A 114 -4.00 -13.68 -15.87
N GLU A 115 -3.80 -12.37 -15.64
CA GLU A 115 -3.67 -11.83 -14.28
C GLU A 115 -4.98 -12.02 -13.50
N PRO A 116 -4.95 -12.11 -12.16
CA PRO A 116 -6.16 -12.36 -11.37
C PRO A 116 -7.30 -11.36 -11.70
N PRO A 117 -8.54 -11.83 -11.94
CA PRO A 117 -9.62 -11.00 -12.49
C PRO A 117 -9.94 -9.78 -11.62
N LEU A 118 -9.85 -9.92 -10.29
CA LEU A 118 -10.06 -8.82 -9.35
C LEU A 118 -9.04 -7.68 -9.54
N GLN A 119 -7.79 -8.00 -9.92
CA GLN A 119 -6.76 -6.98 -10.16
C GLN A 119 -7.03 -6.22 -11.45
N VAL A 120 -7.45 -6.91 -12.51
CA VAL A 120 -7.86 -6.29 -13.77
C VAL A 120 -9.07 -5.38 -13.56
N LEU A 121 -10.09 -5.84 -12.82
CA LEU A 121 -11.28 -5.04 -12.48
C LEU A 121 -10.93 -3.78 -11.68
N ARG A 122 -9.98 -3.88 -10.72
CA ARG A 122 -9.49 -2.72 -9.98
C ARG A 122 -8.79 -1.71 -10.88
N MET A 123 -7.96 -2.18 -11.81
CA MET A 123 -7.30 -1.31 -12.80
C MET A 123 -8.30 -0.63 -13.73
N LEU A 124 -9.32 -1.37 -14.19
CA LEU A 124 -10.43 -0.84 -14.99
C LEU A 124 -11.17 0.29 -14.27
N CYS A 125 -11.51 0.06 -12.99
CA CYS A 125 -12.17 1.07 -12.17
C CYS A 125 -11.27 2.28 -11.94
N LEU A 126 -9.99 2.07 -11.64
CA LEU A 126 -9.04 3.16 -11.44
C LEU A 126 -8.94 4.03 -12.70
N GLN A 127 -8.76 3.42 -13.87
CA GLN A 127 -8.70 4.14 -15.14
C GLN A 127 -10.01 4.88 -15.45
N SER A 128 -11.16 4.25 -15.15
CA SER A 128 -12.47 4.89 -15.31
C SER A 128 -12.62 6.12 -14.42
N ILE A 129 -12.22 6.04 -13.15
CA ILE A 129 -12.36 7.12 -12.18
C ILE A 129 -11.40 8.28 -12.49
N THR A 130 -10.13 7.99 -12.80
CA THR A 130 -9.13 9.05 -13.08
C THR A 130 -9.22 9.60 -14.50
N GLY A 131 -9.64 8.78 -15.47
CA GLY A 131 -9.69 9.11 -16.89
C GLY A 131 -11.05 9.58 -17.42
N ASP A 132 -12.06 9.65 -16.54
CA ASP A 132 -13.47 9.92 -16.85
C ASP A 132 -14.08 8.90 -17.83
N GLY A 133 -13.81 7.63 -17.56
CA GLY A 133 -14.26 6.48 -18.35
C GLY A 133 -13.13 5.77 -19.08
N VAL A 134 -13.41 4.54 -19.50
CA VAL A 134 -12.46 3.64 -20.16
C VAL A 134 -12.58 3.77 -21.69
N PRO A 135 -11.47 4.03 -22.42
CA PRO A 135 -11.46 3.97 -23.87
C PRO A 135 -11.62 2.52 -24.35
N LYS A 136 -12.26 2.30 -25.50
CA LYS A 136 -12.53 0.94 -26.05
C LYS A 136 -13.22 -0.01 -25.05
N TYR A 137 -14.01 0.52 -24.13
CA TYR A 137 -14.63 -0.23 -23.04
C TYR A 137 -15.32 -1.52 -23.47
N GLU A 138 -16.11 -1.50 -24.56
CA GLU A 138 -16.82 -2.68 -25.06
C GLU A 138 -15.88 -3.80 -25.54
N ALA A 139 -14.73 -3.45 -26.11
CA ALA A 139 -13.73 -4.43 -26.55
C ALA A 139 -13.09 -5.09 -25.33
N ILE A 140 -12.63 -4.29 -24.36
CA ILE A 140 -12.02 -4.78 -23.12
C ILE A 140 -13.01 -5.62 -22.31
N LYS A 141 -14.28 -5.18 -22.21
CA LYS A 141 -15.36 -5.91 -21.55
C LYS A 141 -15.59 -7.29 -22.18
N ARG A 142 -15.63 -7.35 -23.51
CA ARG A 142 -15.76 -8.62 -24.25
C ARG A 142 -14.59 -9.55 -23.96
N GLU A 143 -13.38 -9.02 -24.06
CA GLU A 143 -12.15 -9.78 -23.85
C GLU A 143 -12.07 -10.33 -22.42
N PHE A 144 -12.34 -9.48 -21.43
CA PHE A 144 -12.41 -9.88 -20.03
C PHE A 144 -13.41 -11.02 -19.79
N ILE A 145 -14.63 -10.92 -20.34
CA ILE A 145 -15.65 -11.97 -20.20
C ILE A 145 -15.23 -13.27 -20.88
N GLN A 146 -14.58 -13.18 -22.05
CA GLN A 146 -14.10 -14.34 -22.78
C GLN A 146 -12.95 -15.06 -22.06
N THR A 147 -12.08 -14.32 -21.39
CA THR A 147 -10.96 -14.88 -20.63
C THR A 147 -11.39 -15.44 -19.27
N TYR A 148 -12.19 -14.70 -18.50
CA TYR A 148 -12.47 -15.03 -17.09
C TYR A 148 -13.84 -15.66 -16.83
N GLY A 149 -14.77 -15.60 -17.79
CA GLY A 149 -16.10 -16.22 -17.69
C GLY A 149 -17.28 -15.25 -17.69
N TYR A 150 -18.44 -15.74 -18.12
CA TYR A 150 -19.69 -14.97 -18.27
C TYR A 150 -20.31 -14.55 -16.93
N GLU A 151 -19.98 -15.21 -15.83
CA GLU A 151 -20.41 -14.83 -14.48
C GLU A 151 -20.00 -13.41 -14.11
N TYR A 152 -18.88 -12.92 -14.66
CA TYR A 152 -18.41 -11.56 -14.41
C TYR A 152 -19.24 -10.48 -15.12
N MET A 153 -20.17 -10.85 -16.01
CA MET A 153 -21.09 -9.89 -16.62
C MET A 153 -21.90 -9.14 -15.55
N PHE A 154 -22.33 -9.84 -14.50
CA PHE A 154 -23.05 -9.23 -13.37
C PHE A 154 -22.13 -8.33 -12.55
N SER A 155 -20.88 -8.75 -12.32
CA SER A 155 -19.88 -7.93 -11.62
C SER A 155 -19.60 -6.61 -12.35
N LEU A 156 -19.44 -6.66 -13.67
CA LEU A 156 -19.25 -5.45 -14.50
C LEU A 156 -20.48 -4.55 -14.49
N ALA A 157 -21.70 -5.12 -14.62
CA ALA A 157 -22.94 -4.35 -14.51
C ALA A 157 -23.10 -3.70 -13.12
N ASN A 158 -22.65 -4.35 -12.05
CA ASN A 158 -22.66 -3.77 -10.71
C ASN A 158 -21.68 -2.59 -10.61
N LEU A 159 -20.46 -2.73 -11.16
CA LEU A 159 -19.46 -1.65 -11.17
C LEU A 159 -19.91 -0.45 -12.01
N GLU A 160 -20.61 -0.69 -13.12
CA GLU A 160 -21.27 0.33 -13.92
C GLU A 160 -22.33 1.08 -13.12
N ARG A 161 -23.22 0.35 -12.44
CA ARG A 161 -24.27 0.95 -11.59
C ARG A 161 -23.72 1.75 -10.41
N MET A 162 -22.58 1.34 -9.85
CA MET A 162 -21.89 2.09 -8.79
C MET A 162 -21.14 3.33 -9.32
N GLY A 163 -21.09 3.55 -10.65
CA GLY A 163 -20.34 4.64 -11.27
C GLY A 163 -18.83 4.47 -11.20
N MET A 164 -18.34 3.32 -10.75
CA MET A 164 -16.90 2.99 -10.71
C MET A 164 -16.37 2.71 -12.12
N LEU A 165 -17.22 2.21 -13.00
CA LEU A 165 -16.87 1.83 -14.37
C LEU A 165 -17.81 2.52 -15.36
N LYS A 166 -17.27 3.18 -16.37
CA LYS A 166 -18.07 3.76 -17.44
C LYS A 166 -17.30 3.81 -18.75
N LYS A 167 -18.05 3.75 -19.85
CA LYS A 167 -17.50 3.99 -21.18
C LYS A 167 -17.10 5.46 -21.30
N LYS A 168 -15.94 5.71 -21.90
CA LYS A 168 -15.57 7.07 -22.28
C LYS A 168 -16.43 7.54 -23.46
N GLU A 169 -17.21 8.60 -23.27
CA GLU A 169 -17.97 9.21 -24.35
C GLU A 169 -17.05 10.02 -25.27
N SER A 170 -17.22 9.86 -26.58
CA SER A 170 -16.44 10.56 -27.62
C SER A 170 -17.17 11.78 -28.19
N TRP A 171 -18.32 12.16 -27.62
CA TRP A 171 -19.19 13.19 -28.18
C TRP A 171 -18.89 14.55 -27.55
N GLY A 172 -18.52 15.52 -28.41
CA GLY A 172 -18.03 16.84 -28.01
C GLY A 172 -16.50 16.92 -28.13
N GLY A 173 -16.01 17.55 -29.21
CA GLY A 173 -14.60 17.56 -29.66
C GLY A 173 -13.59 18.29 -28.76
N GLY A 174 -13.59 18.01 -27.46
CA GLY A 174 -12.55 18.44 -26.53
C GLY A 174 -12.03 17.26 -25.74
N ASP A 175 -10.70 17.12 -25.68
CA ASP A 175 -9.98 16.14 -24.86
C ASP A 175 -10.09 16.44 -23.34
N SER A 176 -11.32 16.56 -22.85
CA SER A 176 -11.64 16.98 -21.48
C SER A 176 -11.78 15.80 -20.51
N GLY A 177 -11.68 14.55 -20.99
CA GLY A 177 -11.78 13.36 -20.13
C GLY A 177 -10.66 13.33 -19.09
N GLY A 178 -11.02 13.29 -17.80
CA GLY A 178 -10.05 13.36 -16.69
C GLY A 178 -9.71 14.79 -16.24
N ALA A 179 -10.28 15.84 -16.85
CA ALA A 179 -10.09 17.22 -16.39
C ALA A 179 -10.55 17.44 -14.94
N ARG A 180 -11.61 16.73 -14.51
CA ARG A 180 -12.10 16.76 -13.12
C ARG A 180 -11.08 16.18 -12.16
N TRP A 181 -10.55 14.99 -12.47
CA TRP A 181 -9.49 14.36 -11.66
C TRP A 181 -8.24 15.23 -11.61
N ASN A 182 -7.78 15.75 -12.75
CA ASN A 182 -6.60 16.62 -12.79
C ASN A 182 -6.81 17.92 -12.01
N THR A 183 -8.01 18.50 -12.03
CA THR A 183 -8.36 19.63 -11.19
C THR A 183 -8.29 19.27 -9.71
N LEU A 184 -8.93 18.16 -9.30
CA LEU A 184 -8.87 17.68 -7.90
C LEU A 184 -7.44 17.40 -7.44
N LYS A 185 -6.66 16.69 -8.27
CA LYS A 185 -5.26 16.37 -8.04
C LYS A 185 -4.43 17.61 -7.76
N ARG A 186 -4.60 18.65 -8.58
CA ARG A 186 -3.89 19.93 -8.42
C ARG A 186 -4.38 20.71 -7.19
N THR A 187 -5.69 20.84 -7.02
CA THR A 187 -6.29 21.64 -5.93
C THR A 187 -5.99 21.05 -4.55
N LEU A 188 -6.02 19.73 -4.41
CA LEU A 188 -5.83 19.03 -3.15
C LEU A 188 -4.44 18.38 -3.00
N LYS A 189 -3.51 18.67 -3.92
CA LYS A 189 -2.14 18.13 -3.91
C LYS A 189 -2.12 16.62 -3.67
N LEU A 190 -2.85 15.88 -4.51
CA LEU A 190 -3.05 14.44 -4.33
C LEU A 190 -1.81 13.61 -4.70
N THR A 191 -0.82 14.21 -5.38
CA THR A 191 0.41 13.54 -5.77
C THR A 191 1.62 14.33 -5.27
N ASN A 192 2.60 13.63 -4.69
CA ASN A 192 3.86 14.16 -4.19
C ASN A 192 4.98 13.14 -4.40
N ASP A 193 5.71 13.25 -5.50
CA ASP A 193 6.76 12.29 -5.86
C ASP A 193 8.01 12.39 -4.99
N ALA A 194 8.20 13.52 -4.31
CA ALA A 194 9.37 13.81 -3.47
C ALA A 194 9.11 13.53 -1.98
N VAL A 195 8.05 12.79 -1.63
CA VAL A 195 7.74 12.46 -0.23
C VAL A 195 8.85 11.59 0.37
N ASP A 196 9.39 12.01 1.52
CA ASP A 196 10.33 11.20 2.30
C ASP A 196 9.52 10.12 3.04
N VAL A 197 9.67 8.86 2.64
CA VAL A 197 8.95 7.74 3.28
C VAL A 197 9.59 7.29 4.60
N LEU A 198 10.83 7.69 4.88
CA LEU A 198 11.55 7.36 6.10
C LEU A 198 11.25 8.36 7.21
N ASN A 199 11.12 9.64 6.85
CA ASN A 199 10.72 10.72 7.75
C ASN A 199 9.55 11.51 7.13
N PRO A 200 8.34 10.94 7.13
CA PRO A 200 7.21 11.49 6.39
C PRO A 200 6.76 12.84 6.94
N ASN A 201 6.71 13.83 6.03
CA ASN A 201 6.17 15.17 6.27
C ASN A 201 4.80 15.39 5.60
N ASP A 202 4.30 14.38 4.88
CA ASP A 202 3.05 14.43 4.15
C ASP A 202 2.39 13.04 4.12
N ILE A 203 1.07 13.00 4.15
CA ILE A 203 0.27 11.76 4.14
C ILE A 203 0.47 10.90 2.89
N ALA A 204 1.04 11.44 1.80
CA ALA A 204 1.38 10.69 0.59
C ALA A 204 2.39 9.55 0.83
N TYR A 205 3.07 9.54 1.98
CA TYR A 205 4.05 8.51 2.34
C TYR A 205 3.43 7.10 2.36
N VAL A 206 2.13 6.97 2.67
CA VAL A 206 1.45 5.67 2.79
C VAL A 206 1.42 4.87 1.49
N SER A 207 1.56 5.55 0.34
CA SER A 207 1.60 4.91 -0.97
C SER A 207 2.83 5.32 -1.79
N SER A 208 3.84 5.90 -1.14
CA SER A 208 5.04 6.43 -1.78
C SER A 208 4.74 7.45 -2.89
N GLY A 209 3.72 8.29 -2.71
CA GLY A 209 3.49 9.46 -3.56
C GLY A 209 2.05 9.88 -3.81
N TYR A 210 1.04 9.09 -3.49
CA TYR A 210 -0.37 9.50 -3.59
C TYR A 210 -0.96 9.77 -2.19
N ALA A 211 -1.48 10.97 -2.01
CA ALA A 211 -2.22 11.36 -0.82
C ALA A 211 -3.70 10.98 -0.97
N PRO A 212 -4.27 10.12 -0.10
CA PRO A 212 -5.66 9.73 -0.18
C PRO A 212 -6.60 10.94 -0.17
N LEU A 213 -7.46 11.04 -1.19
CA LEU A 213 -8.40 12.14 -1.35
C LEU A 213 -9.26 12.36 -0.10
N SER A 214 -9.75 11.27 0.51
CA SER A 214 -10.56 11.32 1.73
C SER A 214 -9.82 12.01 2.88
N VAL A 215 -8.53 11.74 3.06
CA VAL A 215 -7.71 12.33 4.12
C VAL A 215 -7.38 13.79 3.80
N ARG A 216 -7.10 14.12 2.54
CA ARG A 216 -6.93 15.53 2.10
C ARG A 216 -8.17 16.38 2.33
N LEU A 217 -9.37 15.81 2.15
CA LEU A 217 -10.62 16.51 2.44
C LEU A 217 -10.76 16.81 3.94
N VAL A 218 -10.39 15.86 4.80
CA VAL A 218 -10.37 16.08 6.26
C VAL A 218 -9.33 17.13 6.64
N GLU A 219 -8.13 17.06 6.08
CA GLU A 219 -7.06 18.05 6.30
C GLU A 219 -7.50 19.46 5.88
N ALA A 220 -8.14 19.59 4.70
CA ALA A 220 -8.68 20.86 4.23
C ALA A 220 -9.79 21.40 5.15
N ALA A 221 -10.69 20.53 5.62
CA ALA A 221 -11.75 20.92 6.53
C ALA A 221 -11.23 21.33 7.92
N ALA A 222 -10.21 20.64 8.44
CA ALA A 222 -9.60 20.95 9.73
C ALA A 222 -8.72 22.21 9.67
N GLY A 223 -8.01 22.43 8.55
CA GLY A 223 -7.14 23.59 8.36
C GLY A 223 -7.87 24.90 8.06
N ALA A 224 -9.10 24.85 7.55
CA ALA A 224 -9.92 26.03 7.24
C ALA A 224 -10.59 26.68 8.47
N GLY A 225 -10.38 26.13 9.67
CA GLY A 225 -10.94 26.63 10.94
C GLY A 225 -9.99 27.46 11.80
N GLY A 226 -8.84 27.90 11.28
CA GLY A 226 -7.84 28.71 11.98
C GLY A 226 -7.66 30.09 11.38
#